data_AF-A0A0F9RL60-F1
#
_entry.id   AF-A0A0F9RL60-F1
#
_cell.length_a   1.000
_cell.length_b   1.000
_cell.length_c   1.000
_cell.angle_alpha   90.00
_cell.angle_beta   90.00
_cell.angle_gamma   90.00
#
_symmetry.space_group_name_H-M   'P 1'
#
loop_
_entity.id
_entity.type
_entity.pdbx_description
1 polymer ?
#
loop_
_entity_poly.entity_id
_entity_poly.type
_entity_poly.pdbx_seq_one_letter_code
_entity_poly.pdbx_strand_id
1 'polypeptide(L)'
;MSSETRYSGSVLRIRSYGGSVRVTCSSNVGQGNAGVSLPCCGCWVSPAIGNTEVVKMNIDVAASAILGIDLQRQYISGTSAGGAAQPLFVPIDDLSKLYFYSVDANAIIDLTYLL
;
A
#
# COMPACT_ATOMS: atom_id res chain seq x y z
N MET A 1 -2.56 -15.76 28.22
CA MET A 1 -3.57 -15.68 27.14
C MET A 1 -3.52 -14.26 26.61
N SER A 2 -2.95 -14.04 25.43
CA SER A 2 -2.87 -12.72 24.80
C SER A 2 -4.26 -12.32 24.29
N SER A 3 -4.80 -11.20 24.76
CA SER A 3 -6.04 -10.65 24.23
C SER A 3 -5.79 -10.05 22.85
N GLU A 4 -6.16 -10.78 21.81
CA GLU A 4 -6.25 -10.20 20.46
C GLU A 4 -7.44 -9.23 20.42
N THR A 5 -7.15 -7.94 20.33
CA THR A 5 -8.19 -6.93 20.14
C THR A 5 -8.70 -7.04 18.70
N ARG A 6 -9.88 -7.62 18.51
CA ARG A 6 -10.54 -7.71 17.20
C ARG A 6 -10.99 -6.32 16.73
N TYR A 7 -10.70 -6.00 15.48
CA TYR A 7 -11.23 -4.81 14.81
C TYR A 7 -12.77 -4.87 14.74
N SER A 8 -13.48 -3.95 15.39
CA SER A 8 -14.96 -3.99 15.50
C SER A 8 -15.70 -3.16 14.45
N GLY A 9 -15.00 -2.42 13.58
CA GLY A 9 -15.59 -1.58 12.52
C GLY A 9 -16.51 -0.44 13.00
N SER A 10 -16.85 -0.37 14.28
CA SER A 10 -17.86 0.54 14.83
C SER A 10 -17.34 1.94 15.17
N VAL A 11 -16.01 2.11 15.22
CA VAL A 11 -15.38 3.42 15.32
C VAL A 11 -14.11 3.38 14.46
N LEU A 12 -14.16 4.03 13.29
CA LEU A 12 -12.94 4.40 12.57
C LEU A 12 -12.28 5.52 13.39
N ARG A 13 -11.60 5.16 14.49
CA ARG A 13 -10.70 6.11 15.16
C ARG A 13 -9.51 6.27 14.23
N ILE A 14 -9.64 7.17 13.26
CA ILE A 14 -8.49 7.71 12.54
C ILE A 14 -7.58 8.23 13.65
N ARG A 15 -6.50 7.51 13.93
CA ARG A 15 -5.51 7.93 14.91
C ARG A 15 -4.96 9.26 14.42
N SER A 16 -4.84 10.24 15.31
CA SER A 16 -4.44 11.61 14.95
C SER A 16 -2.97 11.72 14.56
N TYR A 17 -2.21 10.63 14.61
CA TYR A 17 -0.79 10.58 14.33
C TYR A 17 -0.42 9.31 13.56
N GLY A 18 0.70 9.39 12.87
CA GLY A 18 1.13 8.40 11.90
C GLY A 18 2.43 8.84 11.23
N GLY A 19 2.73 8.26 10.08
CA GLY A 19 3.90 8.63 9.29
C GLY A 19 3.74 8.22 7.85
N SER A 20 4.84 8.32 7.09
CA SER A 20 4.89 7.85 5.73
C SER A 20 6.16 7.06 5.44
N VAL A 21 6.02 6.08 4.55
CA VAL A 21 7.12 5.28 4.01
C VAL A 21 6.96 5.26 2.49
N ARG A 22 8.08 5.30 1.79
CA ARG A 22 8.12 5.08 0.34
C ARG A 22 8.70 3.70 0.04
N VAL A 23 8.02 2.95 -0.81
CA VAL A 23 8.48 1.65 -1.30
C VAL A 23 8.84 1.78 -2.77
N THR A 24 9.96 1.20 -3.16
CA THR A 24 10.35 1.04 -4.56
C THR A 24 10.33 -0.44 -4.90
N CYS A 25 9.74 -0.81 -6.03
CA CYS A 25 9.75 -2.18 -6.54
C CYS A 25 11.10 -2.54 -7.18
N SER A 26 12.19 -2.58 -6.40
CA SER A 26 13.50 -2.93 -6.92
C SER A 26 13.54 -4.39 -7.39
N SER A 27 13.96 -4.61 -8.64
CA SER A 27 13.85 -5.93 -9.30
C SER A 27 12.40 -6.44 -9.38
N ASN A 28 11.47 -5.54 -9.69
CA ASN A 28 10.02 -5.81 -9.84
C ASN A 28 9.25 -6.07 -8.55
N VAL A 29 9.92 -6.15 -7.39
CA VAL A 29 9.28 -6.45 -6.10
C VAL A 29 9.60 -5.37 -5.07
N GLY A 30 8.61 -5.04 -4.24
CA GLY A 30 8.76 -4.12 -3.13
C GLY A 30 8.09 -4.67 -1.88
N GLN A 31 8.57 -4.26 -0.71
CA GLN A 31 7.94 -4.63 0.56
C GLN A 31 7.80 -3.40 1.44
N GLY A 32 6.68 -3.29 2.15
CA GLY A 32 6.42 -2.22 3.09
C GLY A 32 7.52 -2.11 4.13
N ASN A 33 8.00 -0.89 4.36
CA ASN A 33 9.14 -0.59 5.24
C ASN A 33 10.38 -1.48 5.00
N ALA A 34 10.64 -1.84 3.73
CA ALA A 34 11.74 -2.74 3.34
C ALA A 34 11.74 -4.08 4.09
N GLY A 35 10.55 -4.56 4.50
CA GLY A 35 10.38 -5.79 5.28
C GLY A 35 10.72 -5.68 6.76
N VAL A 36 11.14 -4.51 7.24
CA VAL A 36 11.35 -4.25 8.66
C VAL A 36 10.00 -3.98 9.32
N SER A 37 9.73 -4.65 10.44
CA SER A 37 8.49 -4.45 11.21
C SER A 37 8.28 -2.97 11.56
N LEU A 38 7.12 -2.46 11.17
CA LEU A 38 6.64 -1.13 11.54
C LEU A 38 5.15 -1.26 11.87
N PRO A 39 4.84 -1.50 13.15
CA PRO A 39 3.46 -1.66 13.60
C PRO A 39 2.61 -0.44 13.28
N CYS A 40 1.38 -0.66 12.86
CA CYS A 40 0.41 0.39 12.52
C CYS A 40 -1.03 -0.05 12.83
N CYS A 41 -1.98 0.86 12.77
CA CYS A 41 -3.42 0.58 12.88
C CYS A 41 -4.11 0.52 11.50
N GLY A 42 -3.34 0.62 10.41
CA GLY A 42 -3.80 0.69 9.04
C GLY A 42 -2.96 1.63 8.19
N CYS A 43 -3.12 1.51 6.88
CA CYS A 43 -2.32 2.27 5.91
C CYS A 43 -3.14 2.66 4.67
N TRP A 44 -2.95 3.89 4.20
CA TRP A 44 -3.33 4.32 2.87
C TRP A 44 -2.19 4.04 1.90
N VAL A 45 -2.50 3.34 0.82
CA VAL A 45 -1.56 2.91 -0.22
C VAL A 45 -1.88 3.66 -1.50
N SER A 46 -0.87 4.33 -2.07
CA SER A 46 -1.02 5.05 -3.33
C SER A 46 0.20 4.83 -4.22
N PRO A 47 0.05 4.24 -5.42
CA PRO A 47 1.10 4.28 -6.43
C PRO A 47 1.41 5.73 -6.80
N ALA A 48 2.68 6.07 -7.00
CA ALA A 48 3.06 7.39 -7.46
C ALA A 48 2.57 7.65 -8.88
N ILE A 49 2.21 8.91 -9.17
CA ILE A 49 1.71 9.36 -10.49
C ILE A 49 2.71 9.04 -11.63
N GLY A 50 4.01 9.01 -11.32
CA GLY A 50 5.07 8.73 -12.30
C GLY A 50 5.21 7.27 -12.71
N ASN A 51 4.48 6.33 -12.10
CA ASN A 51 4.63 4.91 -12.41
C ASN A 51 4.15 4.59 -13.83
N THR A 52 5.00 3.90 -14.59
CA THR A 52 4.74 3.56 -16.00
C THR A 52 3.98 2.25 -16.19
N GLU A 53 3.78 1.50 -15.11
CA GLU A 53 3.12 0.19 -15.13
C GLU A 53 2.15 0.02 -13.95
N VAL A 54 1.31 -1.01 -14.02
CA VAL A 54 0.37 -1.35 -12.93
C VAL A 54 1.15 -1.91 -11.75
N VAL A 55 0.83 -1.42 -10.55
CA VAL A 55 1.36 -1.98 -9.31
C VAL A 55 0.33 -2.96 -8.75
N LYS A 56 0.77 -4.18 -8.47
CA LYS A 56 0.03 -5.20 -7.74
C LYS A 56 0.42 -5.17 -6.27
N MET A 57 -0.54 -5.37 -5.38
CA MET A 57 -0.34 -5.47 -3.94
C MET A 57 -0.90 -6.77 -3.39
N ASN A 58 -0.24 -7.33 -2.38
CA ASN A 58 -0.76 -8.43 -1.59
C ASN A 58 -0.38 -8.26 -0.11
N ILE A 59 -1.05 -9.00 0.79
CA ILE A 59 -0.83 -8.94 2.24
C ILE A 59 -0.30 -10.30 2.70
N ASP A 60 0.74 -10.30 3.53
CA ASP A 60 1.43 -11.46 4.11
C ASP A 60 2.10 -12.43 3.12
N VAL A 61 1.83 -12.29 1.83
CA VAL A 61 2.37 -13.14 0.75
C VAL A 61 2.92 -12.27 -0.37
N ALA A 62 4.02 -12.70 -0.99
CA ALA A 62 4.62 -12.00 -2.12
C ALA A 62 3.61 -11.76 -3.25
N ALA A 63 3.50 -10.51 -3.68
CA ALA A 63 2.80 -10.16 -4.92
C ALA A 63 3.63 -10.58 -6.14
N SER A 64 2.97 -10.84 -7.27
CA SER A 64 3.64 -11.23 -8.52
C SER A 64 2.86 -10.74 -9.74
N ALA A 65 3.36 -11.03 -10.94
CA ALA A 65 2.68 -10.74 -12.20
C ALA A 65 1.25 -11.33 -12.28
N ILE A 66 0.98 -12.42 -11.56
CA ILE A 66 -0.31 -13.13 -11.59
C ILE A 66 -1.08 -13.06 -10.27
N LEU A 67 -0.43 -12.70 -9.16
CA LEU A 67 -1.03 -12.69 -7.82
C LEU A 67 -0.97 -11.30 -7.21
N GLY A 68 -2.14 -10.75 -6.87
CA GLY A 68 -2.28 -9.47 -6.18
C GLY A 68 -3.46 -8.66 -6.66
N ILE A 69 -3.81 -7.65 -5.88
CA ILE A 69 -4.81 -6.64 -6.19
C ILE A 69 -4.14 -5.55 -7.02
N ASP A 70 -4.72 -5.22 -8.18
CA ASP A 70 -4.24 -4.11 -9.01
C ASP A 70 -4.56 -2.79 -8.31
N LEU A 71 -3.51 -2.06 -7.92
CA LEU A 71 -3.64 -0.68 -7.48
C LEU A 71 -3.85 0.19 -8.72
N GLN A 72 -5.00 0.84 -8.79
CA GLN A 72 -5.32 1.72 -9.90
C GLN A 72 -4.25 2.81 -10.05
N ARG A 73 -3.86 3.10 -11.30
CA ARG A 73 -2.84 4.11 -11.59
C ARG A 73 -3.43 5.49 -11.35
N GLN A 74 -2.78 6.29 -10.51
CA GLN A 74 -3.10 7.71 -10.39
C GLN A 74 -2.66 8.43 -11.66
N TYR A 75 -3.56 8.51 -12.66
CA TYR A 75 -3.43 9.32 -13.88
C TYR A 75 -2.27 8.96 -14.82
N ILE A 76 -2.61 8.60 -16.07
CA ILE A 76 -1.71 8.77 -17.22
C ILE A 76 -2.20 10.04 -17.92
N SER A 77 -1.31 11.01 -18.13
CA SER A 77 -1.64 12.38 -18.56
C SER A 77 -2.60 12.48 -19.75
N GLY A 78 -3.58 13.40 -19.67
CA GLY A 78 -4.17 14.02 -20.88
C GLY A 78 -5.69 14.16 -20.94
N THR A 79 -6.47 13.49 -20.10
CA THR A 79 -7.93 13.69 -20.05
C THR A 79 -8.40 13.86 -18.62
N SER A 80 -8.90 15.06 -18.31
CA SER A 80 -9.54 15.39 -17.04
C SER A 80 -10.90 14.68 -16.96
N ALA A 81 -10.91 13.38 -16.70
CA ALA A 81 -12.14 12.67 -16.37
C ALA A 81 -12.19 12.42 -14.85
N GLY A 82 -13.33 12.69 -14.22
CA GLY A 82 -13.56 12.38 -12.81
C GLY A 82 -13.37 10.87 -12.58
N GLY A 83 -12.37 10.50 -11.77
CA GLY A 83 -11.98 9.11 -11.57
C GLY A 83 -10.51 8.86 -11.21
N ALA A 84 -9.78 9.88 -10.72
CA ALA A 84 -8.40 9.68 -10.25
C ALA A 84 -8.37 8.56 -9.19
N ALA A 85 -7.47 7.59 -9.36
CA ALA A 85 -7.28 6.49 -8.42
C ALA A 85 -7.12 7.04 -7.00
N GLN A 86 -8.10 6.74 -6.16
CA GLN A 86 -8.05 7.14 -4.76
C GLN A 86 -7.05 6.23 -4.04
N PRO A 87 -6.30 6.75 -3.05
CA PRO A 87 -5.52 5.89 -2.16
C PRO A 87 -6.39 4.77 -1.58
N LEU A 88 -5.86 3.55 -1.57
CA LEU A 88 -6.54 2.38 -1.01
C LEU A 88 -6.26 2.30 0.49
N PHE A 89 -7.29 2.31 1.34
CA PHE A 89 -7.11 1.99 2.75
C PHE A 89 -6.99 0.49 2.97
N VAL A 90 -5.96 0.07 3.69
CA VAL A 90 -5.67 -1.31 4.03
C VAL A 90 -5.64 -1.44 5.55
N PRO A 91 -6.60 -2.17 6.16
CA PRO A 91 -6.60 -2.44 7.60
C PRO A 91 -5.58 -3.55 7.91
N ILE A 92 -4.39 -3.14 8.32
CA ILE A 92 -3.27 -4.01 8.72
C ILE A 92 -2.67 -3.52 10.04
N ASP A 93 -1.97 -4.42 10.72
CA ASP A 93 -1.30 -4.21 12.00
C ASP A 93 0.21 -3.91 11.86
N ASP A 94 0.81 -4.15 10.70
CA ASP A 94 2.23 -3.88 10.42
C ASP A 94 2.47 -3.65 8.92
N LEU A 95 3.23 -2.61 8.56
CA LEU A 95 3.54 -2.31 7.17
C LEU A 95 4.39 -3.37 6.47
N SER A 96 5.22 -4.11 7.22
CA SER A 96 6.07 -5.18 6.66
C SER A 96 5.26 -6.31 6.00
N LYS A 97 3.96 -6.39 6.28
CA LYS A 97 3.04 -7.35 5.65
C LYS A 97 2.63 -6.97 4.24
N LEU A 98 2.86 -5.73 3.80
CA LEU A 98 2.51 -5.30 2.44
C LEU A 98 3.60 -5.70 1.46
N TYR A 99 3.21 -6.47 0.45
CA TYR A 99 4.07 -6.85 -0.67
C TYR A 99 3.57 -6.20 -1.95
N PHE A 100 4.49 -5.74 -2.78
CA PHE A 100 4.22 -5.05 -4.03
C PHE A 100 4.95 -5.72 -5.18
N TYR A 101 4.32 -5.69 -6.35
CA TYR A 101 4.92 -6.12 -7.60
C TYR A 101 4.61 -5.11 -8.71
N SER A 102 5.58 -4.83 -9.56
CA SER A 102 5.38 -4.08 -10.80
C SER A 102 6.37 -4.55 -11.85
N VAL A 103 5.96 -4.61 -13.11
CA VAL A 103 6.89 -4.85 -14.22
C VAL A 103 7.84 -3.67 -14.46
N ASP A 104 7.48 -2.48 -13.96
CA ASP A 104 8.38 -1.33 -13.81
C ASP A 104 9.23 -1.49 -12.54
N ALA A 105 10.52 -1.78 -12.72
CA ALA A 105 11.50 -2.01 -11.63
C ALA A 105 11.85 -0.73 -10.84
N ASN A 106 11.28 0.42 -11.20
CA ASN A 106 11.40 1.67 -10.46
C ASN A 106 10.05 2.19 -10.00
N ALA A 107 8.99 1.37 -10.04
CA ALA A 107 7.69 1.77 -9.54
C ALA A 107 7.77 2.17 -8.07
N ILE A 108 7.19 3.33 -7.76
CA ILE A 108 7.16 3.93 -6.43
C ILE A 108 5.75 3.81 -5.84
N ILE A 109 5.66 3.41 -4.58
CA ILE A 109 4.42 3.35 -3.82
C ILE A 109 4.60 4.18 -2.55
N ASP A 110 3.69 5.11 -2.32
CA ASP A 110 3.62 5.90 -1.11
C ASP A 110 2.66 5.23 -0.12
N LEU A 111 3.14 5.03 1.10
CA LEU A 111 2.41 4.45 2.23
C LEU A 111 2.23 5.51 3.30
N THR A 112 1.00 5.87 3.61
CA THR A 112 0.67 6.75 4.75
C THR A 112 0.00 5.92 5.83
N TYR A 113 0.66 5.73 6.96
CA TYR A 113 0.21 4.81 8.00
C TYR A 113 -0.26 5.54 9.25
N LEU A 114 -1.15 4.90 10.00
CA LEU A 114 -1.70 5.39 11.26
C LEU A 114 -1.12 4.57 12.42
N LEU A 115 -0.87 5.18 13.58
CA LEU A 115 -0.32 4.51 14.78
C LEU A 115 -1.36 4.41 15.91
#